data_AF-A0A520C704-F1
#
_entry.id   AF-A0A520C704-F1
#
_cell.length_a   1.000
_cell.length_b   1.000
_cell.length_c   1.000
_cell.angle_alpha   90.00
_cell.angle_beta   90.00
_cell.angle_gamma   90.00
#
_symmetry.space_group_name_H-M   'P 1'
#
loop_
_entity.id
_entity.type
_entity.pdbx_description
1 polymer ?
#
loop_
_entity_poly.entity_id
_entity_poly.type
_entity_poly.pdbx_seq_one_letter_code
_entity_poly.pdbx_strand_id
1 'polypeptide(L)' 'DHIEGILFTDLISSLKKQLIKKKLANIMEGKTRPDYKMKFSAPKKGR' A
#
# COMPACT_ATOMS: atom_id res chain seq x y z
N ASP A 1 -1.46 -12.74 10.86
CA ASP A 1 -2.02 -11.75 11.77
C ASP A 1 -0.96 -10.71 12.16
N HIS A 2 -1.35 -9.48 12.45
CA HIS A 2 -0.39 -8.37 12.65
C HIS A 2 0.54 -8.57 13.87
N ILE A 3 0.16 -9.45 14.80
CA ILE A 3 0.96 -9.82 15.99
C ILE A 3 2.02 -10.88 15.64
N GLU A 4 1.72 -11.76 14.69
CA GLU A 4 2.57 -12.88 14.29
C GLU A 4 3.44 -12.56 13.05
N GLY A 5 3.33 -11.33 12.54
CA GLY A 5 4.07 -10.87 11.35
C GLY A 5 3.51 -11.36 10.01
N ILE A 6 2.36 -12.05 9.99
CA ILE A 6 1.69 -12.46 8.75
C ILE A 6 0.74 -11.35 8.31
N LEU A 7 1.01 -10.73 7.16
CA LEU A 7 0.15 -9.68 6.59
C LEU A 7 -0.87 -10.28 5.63
N PHE A 8 -1.96 -9.55 5.37
CA PHE A 8 -2.95 -9.96 4.37
C PHE A 8 -2.32 -10.21 2.98
N THR A 9 -1.22 -9.53 2.66
CA THR A 9 -0.50 -9.71 1.39
C THR A 9 0.07 -11.10 1.24
N ASP A 10 0.38 -11.79 2.33
CA ASP A 10 0.98 -13.13 2.30
C ASP A 10 -0.04 -14.20 1.92
N LEU A 11 -1.30 -13.96 2.25
CA LEU A 11 -2.45 -14.84 1.99
C LEU A 11 -2.98 -14.75 0.55
N ILE A 12 -2.50 -13.80 -0.24
CA ILE A 12 -2.95 -13.58 -1.61
C ILE A 12 -2.14 -14.45 -2.58
N SER A 13 -2.78 -15.08 -3.58
CA SER A 13 -2.06 -15.80 -4.65
C SER A 13 -1.07 -14.87 -5.40
N SER A 14 0.05 -15.41 -5.87
CA SER A 14 1.11 -14.65 -6.57
C SER A 14 0.58 -13.73 -7.69
N LEU A 15 -0.34 -14.22 -8.53
CA LEU A 15 -0.97 -13.45 -9.60
C LEU A 15 -1.75 -12.24 -9.07
N LYS A 16 -2.62 -12.44 -8.07
CA LYS A 16 -3.37 -11.35 -7.45
C LYS A 16 -2.46 -10.32 -6.77
N LYS A 17 -1.34 -10.75 -6.16
CA LYS A 17 -0.33 -9.82 -5.62
C LYS A 17 0.23 -8.90 -6.70
N GLN A 18 0.54 -9.44 -7.89
CA GLN A 18 1.04 -8.65 -9.01
C GLN A 18 -0.01 -7.64 -9.50
N LEU A 19 -1.28 -8.05 -9.61
CA LEU A 19 -2.37 -7.18 -10.08
C LEU A 19 -2.62 -5.98 -9.14
N ILE A 20 -2.53 -6.17 -7.82
CA ILE A 20 -2.78 -5.09 -6.85
C ILE A 20 -1.54 -4.22 -6.56
N LYS A 21 -0.33 -4.66 -6.96
CA LYS A 21 0.94 -3.97 -6.67
C LYS A 21 0.91 -2.49 -7.08
N LYS A 22 0.44 -2.18 -8.28
CA LYS A 22 0.35 -0.80 -8.79
C LYS A 22 -0.64 0.04 -7.98
N LYS A 23 -1.77 -0.55 -7.56
CA LYS A 23 -2.77 0.13 -6.73
C LYS A 23 -2.20 0.48 -5.35
N LEU A 24 -1.49 -0.46 -4.72
CA LEU A 24 -0.84 -0.24 -3.42
C LEU A 24 0.24 0.85 -3.51
N ALA A 25 1.05 0.86 -4.57
CA ALA A 25 2.03 1.92 -4.81
C ALA A 25 1.36 3.31 -4.95
N ASN A 26 0.28 3.41 -5.72
CA ASN A 26 -0.47 4.67 -5.86
C ASN A 26 -1.05 5.15 -4.53
N ILE A 27 -1.56 4.25 -3.69
CA ILE A 27 -2.06 4.58 -2.33
C ILE A 27 -0.91 5.14 -1.49
N MET A 28 0.24 4.46 -1.49
CA MET A 28 1.42 4.89 -0.72
C MET A 28 1.94 6.27 -1.16
N GLU A 29 1.93 6.55 -2.46
CA GLU A 29 2.33 7.83 -3.05
C GLU A 29 1.28 8.94 -2.90
N GLY A 30 0.09 8.63 -2.38
CA GLY A 30 -1.01 9.60 -2.27
C GLY A 30 -1.73 9.90 -3.58
N LYS A 31 -1.50 9.11 -4.63
CA LYS A 31 -2.22 9.17 -5.92
C LYS A 31 -3.59 8.50 -5.82
N THR A 32 -4.34 8.78 -4.76
CA THR A 32 -5.70 8.26 -4.53
C THR A 32 -6.60 9.32 -3.92
N ARG A 33 -7.90 9.22 -4.15
CA ARG A 33 -8.92 10.15 -3.65
C ARG A 33 -9.92 9.41 -2.75
N PRO A 34 -9.55 9.13 -1.49
CA PRO A 34 -10.47 8.60 -0.49
C PRO A 34 -11.40 9.70 0.03
N ASP A 35 -12.59 9.33 0.50
CA ASP A 35 -13.53 10.27 1.16
C ASP A 35 -13.11 10.62 2.60
N TYR A 36 -11.98 10.08 3.07
CA TYR A 36 -11.45 10.28 4.41
C TYR A 36 -10.03 10.84 4.38
N LYS A 37 -9.64 11.51 5.47
CA LYS A 37 -8.29 12.08 5.60
C LYS A 37 -7.25 10.97 5.68
N MET A 38 -6.32 10.96 4.71
CA MET A 38 -5.15 10.09 4.74
C MET A 38 -3.87 10.89 5.01
N LYS A 39 -2.90 10.25 5.67
CA LYS A 39 -1.54 10.74 5.78
C LYS A 39 -0.67 9.90 4.85
N PHE A 40 -0.05 10.55 3.88
CA PHE A 40 0.89 9.91 2.97
C PHE A 40 2.31 10.26 3.42
N SER A 41 3.22 9.29 3.34
CA SER A 41 4.64 9.60 3.42
C SER A 41 4.98 10.39 2.16
N ALA A 42 5.07 11.71 2.25
CA ALA A 42 5.57 12.54 1.15
C ALA A 42 6.90 11.94 0.63
N PRO A 43 7.22 12.05 -0.68
CA PRO A 43 8.55 11.70 -1.15
C PRO A 43 9.54 12.48 -0.29
N LYS A 44 10.51 11.78 0.33
CA LYS A 44 11.58 12.42 1.11
C LYS A 44 12.07 13.58 0.26
N LYS A 45 11.78 14.81 0.70
CA LYS A 45 12.31 16.02 0.06
C LYS A 45 13.82 15.83 0.20
N GLY A 46 14.47 15.53 -0.92
CA GLY A 46 15.91 15.35 -0.97
C GLY A 46 16.55 16.53 -0.26
N ARG A 47 17.53 16.23 0.58
CA ARG A 47 18.49 17.24 0.97
C ARG A 47 19.32 17.61 -0.24
#